data_AF-A0A5D0RRX7-F1
#
_entry.id   AF-A0A5D0RRX7-F1
#
_cell.length_a   1.000
_cell.length_b   1.000
_cell.length_c   1.000
_cell.angle_alpha   90.00
_cell.angle_beta   90.00
_cell.angle_gamma   90.00
#
_symmetry.space_group_name_H-M   'P 1'
#
loop_
_entity.id
_entity.type
_entity.pdbx_description
1 polymer ?
#
loop_
_entity_poly.entity_id
_entity_poly.type
_entity_poly.pdbx_seq_one_letter_code
_entity_poly.pdbx_strand_id
1 'polypeptide(L)'
;MTIKSLLLCTTLATCGLATAGLAQATNELIVTIADDERTLTVSEEIEWNGVERQPYVWIDASAVDDETNEVLNVALTFGAADWKASEPEMTVWIVRGGEVLKQLAAYEEEARGGLSVTIDSHALDGTSLSLTGTFEGTLGIPGPKSQGRPVDLSQGVPVTGSFNVTLDASE
;
A
#
# COMPACT_ATOMS: atom_id res chain seq x y z
N MET A 1 39.36 45.11 -49.27
CA MET A 1 39.87 43.97 -48.47
C MET A 1 39.81 44.34 -46.99
N THR A 2 38.79 43.90 -46.24
CA THR A 2 38.85 43.58 -44.80
C THR A 2 37.56 42.85 -44.44
N ILE A 3 37.66 41.56 -44.13
CA ILE A 3 36.55 40.70 -43.67
C ILE A 3 36.51 40.78 -42.15
N LYS A 4 35.36 41.11 -41.55
CA LYS A 4 35.13 40.97 -40.11
C LYS A 4 34.34 39.70 -39.86
N SER A 5 35.04 38.70 -39.33
CA SER A 5 34.45 37.48 -38.76
C SER A 5 33.72 37.81 -37.46
N LEU A 6 32.49 37.32 -37.31
CA LEU A 6 31.84 37.20 -36.00
C LEU A 6 31.51 35.72 -35.75
N LEU A 7 31.96 35.25 -34.59
CA LEU A 7 31.85 33.89 -34.10
C LEU A 7 30.39 33.48 -33.84
N LEU A 8 30.05 32.27 -34.30
CA LEU A 8 28.81 31.57 -34.02
C LEU A 8 28.95 30.88 -32.65
N CYS A 9 28.22 31.34 -31.64
CA CYS A 9 28.21 30.74 -30.30
C CYS A 9 27.12 29.66 -30.26
N THR A 10 27.50 28.40 -30.39
CA THR A 10 26.59 27.25 -30.29
C THR A 10 26.41 26.90 -28.80
N THR A 11 25.27 27.23 -28.21
CA THR A 11 24.89 26.73 -26.87
C THR A 11 24.40 25.30 -27.00
N LEU A 12 25.18 24.33 -26.50
CA LEU A 12 24.75 22.96 -26.27
C LEU A 12 23.68 22.95 -25.17
N ALA A 13 22.44 22.62 -25.53
CA ALA A 13 21.43 22.26 -24.55
C ALA A 13 21.71 20.84 -24.06
N THR A 14 22.33 20.71 -22.90
CA THR A 14 22.40 19.43 -22.17
C THR A 14 21.01 19.13 -21.60
N CYS A 15 20.25 18.27 -22.28
CA CYS A 15 19.10 17.62 -21.68
C CYS A 15 19.60 16.72 -20.54
N GLY A 16 19.42 17.17 -19.30
CA GLY A 16 19.62 16.33 -18.13
C GLY A 16 18.57 15.21 -18.16
N LEU A 17 19.02 13.99 -18.39
CA LEU A 17 18.24 12.79 -18.05
C LEU A 17 18.17 12.76 -16.53
N ALA A 18 17.04 13.19 -15.96
CA ALA A 18 16.72 12.85 -14.59
C ALA A 18 16.46 11.34 -14.57
N THR A 19 17.43 10.56 -14.11
CA THR A 19 17.15 9.22 -13.59
C THR A 19 16.16 9.42 -12.45
N ALA A 20 14.90 9.03 -12.66
CA ALA A 20 13.99 8.83 -11.56
C ALA A 20 14.64 7.80 -10.64
N GLY A 21 15.20 8.26 -9.53
CA GLY A 21 15.67 7.36 -8.49
C GLY A 21 14.45 6.57 -8.04
N LEU A 22 14.50 5.24 -8.19
CA LEU A 22 13.55 4.36 -7.53
C LEU A 22 13.65 4.72 -6.05
N ALA A 23 12.57 5.25 -5.48
CA ALA A 23 12.50 5.47 -4.04
C ALA A 23 12.82 4.12 -3.39
N GLN A 24 13.78 4.11 -2.46
CA GLN A 24 14.11 2.91 -1.71
C GLN A 24 12.85 2.45 -0.97
N ALA A 25 12.54 1.15 -1.03
CA ALA A 25 11.44 0.61 -0.25
C ALA A 25 11.70 0.86 1.23
N THR A 26 10.73 1.44 1.93
CA THR A 26 10.84 1.75 3.35
C THR A 26 10.30 0.62 4.23
N ASN A 27 9.60 -0.36 3.64
CA ASN A 27 8.88 -1.41 4.35
C ASN A 27 7.91 -0.84 5.40
N GLU A 28 7.18 0.18 4.96
CA GLU A 28 6.23 0.92 5.78
C GLU A 28 4.84 0.89 5.15
N LEU A 29 3.85 0.84 6.04
CA LEU A 29 2.45 1.10 5.74
C LEU A 29 2.02 2.32 6.56
N ILE A 30 1.63 3.40 5.89
CA ILE A 30 1.02 4.55 6.55
C ILE A 30 -0.49 4.38 6.43
N VAL A 31 -1.20 4.43 7.56
CA VAL A 31 -2.65 4.31 7.61
C VAL A 31 -3.23 5.47 8.41
N THR A 32 -4.32 6.05 7.91
CA THR A 32 -5.15 7.01 8.63
C THR A 32 -6.53 6.38 8.86
N ILE A 33 -6.93 6.21 10.12
CA ILE A 33 -8.23 5.67 10.51
C ILE A 33 -8.96 6.72 11.34
N ALA A 34 -10.12 7.21 10.87
CA ALA A 34 -10.86 8.29 11.54
C ALA A 34 -9.97 9.50 11.92
N ASP A 35 -9.13 9.96 10.99
CA ASP A 35 -8.18 11.07 11.15
C ASP A 35 -6.98 10.81 12.11
N ASP A 36 -6.82 9.58 12.63
CA ASP A 36 -5.59 9.17 13.35
C ASP A 36 -4.61 8.50 12.38
N GLU A 37 -3.50 9.17 12.09
CA GLU A 37 -2.43 8.67 11.22
C GLU A 37 -1.40 7.87 12.04
N ARG A 38 -1.05 6.69 11.53
CA ARG A 38 -0.02 5.82 12.10
C ARG A 38 0.91 5.31 11.00
N THR A 39 2.20 5.26 11.29
CA THR A 39 3.19 4.52 10.49
C THR A 39 3.38 3.15 11.11
N LEU A 40 3.14 2.11 10.32
CA LEU A 40 3.26 0.71 10.72
C LEU A 40 4.48 0.10 10.05
N THR A 41 5.18 -0.74 10.80
CA THR A 41 6.25 -1.57 10.28
C THR A 41 5.63 -2.80 9.65
N VAL A 42 6.00 -3.07 8.40
CA VAL A 42 5.52 -4.26 7.69
C VAL A 42 6.31 -5.49 8.16
N SER A 43 5.62 -6.62 8.33
CA SER A 43 6.20 -7.89 8.77
C SER A 43 7.16 -8.46 7.73
N GLU A 44 8.01 -9.42 8.12
CA GLU A 44 8.90 -10.12 7.19
C GLU A 44 8.20 -11.27 6.46
N GLU A 45 6.99 -11.66 6.88
CA GLU A 45 6.21 -12.79 6.34
C GLU A 45 5.22 -12.32 5.26
N ILE A 46 5.60 -11.28 4.51
CA ILE A 46 4.80 -10.81 3.38
C ILE A 46 5.01 -11.75 2.20
N GLU A 47 3.92 -12.27 1.68
CA GLU A 47 3.94 -13.18 0.55
C GLU A 47 3.29 -12.55 -0.67
N TRP A 48 3.92 -12.79 -1.83
CA TRP A 48 3.21 -12.79 -3.10
C TRP A 48 3.35 -14.14 -3.78
N ASN A 49 2.35 -14.51 -4.59
CA ASN A 49 2.28 -15.84 -5.21
C ASN A 49 3.37 -16.14 -6.28
N GLY A 50 4.33 -15.24 -6.52
CA GLY A 50 5.41 -15.41 -7.50
C GLY A 50 4.98 -15.34 -8.98
N VAL A 51 3.72 -15.03 -9.27
CA VAL A 51 3.19 -14.97 -10.64
C VAL A 51 3.18 -13.52 -11.13
N GLU A 52 4.21 -13.10 -11.85
CA GLU A 52 4.40 -11.71 -12.32
C GLU A 52 3.16 -11.09 -12.98
N ARG A 53 2.40 -11.86 -13.75
CA ARG A 53 1.23 -11.35 -14.48
C ARG A 53 -0.05 -11.29 -13.67
N GLN A 54 -0.11 -12.04 -12.56
CA GLN A 54 -1.26 -12.12 -11.69
C GLN A 54 -0.81 -12.24 -10.23
N PRO A 55 -0.07 -11.23 -9.73
CA PRO A 55 0.37 -11.23 -8.35
C PRO A 55 -0.85 -11.19 -7.43
N TYR A 56 -0.82 -12.02 -6.40
CA TYR A 56 -1.63 -11.83 -5.21
C TYR A 56 -0.73 -11.26 -4.14
N VAL A 57 -1.10 -10.13 -3.56
CA VAL A 57 -0.29 -9.39 -2.58
C VAL A 57 -0.95 -9.51 -1.21
N TRP A 58 -0.15 -9.80 -0.18
CA TRP A 58 -0.55 -9.72 1.22
C TRP A 58 0.43 -8.87 2.01
N ILE A 59 0.01 -7.70 2.48
CA ILE A 59 0.80 -6.85 3.38
C ILE A 59 0.26 -7.01 4.81
N ASP A 60 1.09 -7.48 5.74
CA ASP A 60 0.80 -7.49 7.18
C ASP A 60 1.71 -6.48 7.89
N ALA A 61 1.13 -5.58 8.67
CA ALA A 61 1.88 -4.51 9.32
C ALA A 61 1.35 -4.24 10.73
N SER A 62 2.23 -3.78 11.62
CA SER A 62 1.84 -3.43 12.98
C SER A 62 2.54 -2.20 13.53
N ALA A 63 1.90 -1.56 14.51
CA ALA A 63 2.47 -0.50 15.33
C ALA A 63 2.04 -0.67 16.79
N VAL A 64 2.94 -0.37 17.72
CA VAL A 64 2.66 -0.37 19.16
C VAL A 64 2.48 1.08 19.62
N ASP A 65 1.43 1.31 20.40
CA ASP A 65 1.22 2.56 21.11
C ASP A 65 1.82 2.44 22.52
N ASP A 66 2.93 3.14 22.76
CA ASP A 66 3.70 3.02 24.02
C ASP A 66 2.93 3.52 25.26
N GLU A 67 1.94 4.40 25.09
CA GLU A 67 1.16 4.96 26.20
C GLU A 67 0.09 3.98 26.68
N THR A 68 -0.58 3.33 25.73
CA THR A 68 -1.72 2.44 25.99
C THR A 68 -1.35 0.96 25.98
N ASN A 69 -0.16 0.63 25.46
CA ASN A 69 0.30 -0.72 25.15
C ASN A 69 -0.68 -1.46 24.21
N GLU A 70 -1.34 -0.71 23.34
CA GLU A 70 -2.14 -1.25 22.24
C GLU A 70 -1.26 -1.58 21.04
N VAL A 71 -1.61 -2.65 20.34
CA VAL A 71 -1.01 -3.02 19.05
C VAL A 71 -2.08 -2.87 17.99
N LEU A 72 -1.84 -1.98 17.04
CA LEU A 72 -2.59 -1.90 15.80
C LEU A 72 -1.99 -2.90 14.82
N ASN A 73 -2.78 -3.85 14.34
CA ASN A 73 -2.39 -4.77 13.26
C ASN A 73 -3.27 -4.50 12.05
N VAL A 74 -2.67 -4.50 10.87
CA VAL A 74 -3.34 -4.29 9.58
C VAL A 74 -2.91 -5.38 8.62
N ALA A 75 -3.87 -6.12 8.09
CA ALA A 75 -3.68 -6.98 6.93
C ALA A 75 -4.38 -6.34 5.73
N LEU A 76 -3.65 -6.11 4.64
CA LEU A 76 -4.15 -5.63 3.36
C LEU A 76 -3.82 -6.66 2.27
N THR A 77 -4.84 -7.17 1.59
CA THR A 77 -4.66 -8.11 0.49
C THR A 77 -5.33 -7.61 -0.79
N PHE A 78 -4.79 -7.98 -1.94
CA PHE A 78 -5.40 -7.71 -3.25
C PHE A 78 -4.77 -8.56 -4.36
N GLY A 79 -5.55 -8.87 -5.40
CA GLY A 79 -5.00 -9.28 -6.68
C GLY A 79 -4.48 -8.09 -7.47
N ALA A 80 -3.47 -8.27 -8.32
CA ALA A 80 -2.89 -7.20 -9.12
C ALA A 80 -2.62 -7.62 -10.58
N ALA A 81 -3.66 -8.16 -11.25
CA ALA A 81 -3.57 -8.62 -12.64
C ALA A 81 -3.18 -7.49 -13.60
N ASP A 82 -2.11 -7.70 -14.37
CA ASP A 82 -1.47 -6.66 -15.19
C ASP A 82 -1.27 -5.33 -14.42
N TRP A 83 -0.92 -5.42 -13.13
CA TRP A 83 -0.69 -4.31 -12.20
C TRP A 83 -1.89 -3.40 -11.95
N LYS A 84 -3.09 -3.94 -12.11
CA LYS A 84 -4.33 -3.31 -11.68
C LYS A 84 -4.86 -4.05 -10.46
N ALA A 85 -4.98 -3.34 -9.35
CA ALA A 85 -5.53 -3.92 -8.14
C ALA A 85 -6.99 -4.37 -8.35
N SER A 86 -7.35 -5.48 -7.72
CA SER A 86 -8.69 -6.08 -7.78
C SER A 86 -8.97 -6.85 -6.50
N GLU A 87 -10.24 -6.93 -6.11
CA GLU A 87 -10.69 -7.66 -4.93
C GLU A 87 -9.92 -7.28 -3.64
N PRO A 88 -9.64 -5.97 -3.38
CA PRO A 88 -8.92 -5.60 -2.17
C PRO A 88 -9.72 -5.94 -0.90
N GLU A 89 -9.02 -6.48 0.08
CA GLU A 89 -9.53 -6.71 1.43
C GLU A 89 -8.60 -6.08 2.46
N MET A 90 -9.17 -5.48 3.50
CA MET A 90 -8.42 -4.99 4.65
C MET A 90 -9.06 -5.50 5.92
N THR A 91 -8.23 -5.97 6.85
CA THR A 91 -8.65 -6.21 8.23
C THR A 91 -7.75 -5.45 9.18
N VAL A 92 -8.35 -4.81 10.17
CA VAL A 92 -7.68 -4.05 11.21
C VAL A 92 -8.04 -4.66 12.57
N TRP A 93 -7.02 -4.91 13.39
CA TRP A 93 -7.19 -5.33 14.78
C TRP A 93 -6.51 -4.35 15.72
N ILE A 94 -7.20 -3.99 16.80
CA ILE A 94 -6.60 -3.31 17.95
C ILE A 94 -6.51 -4.35 19.07
N VAL A 95 -5.31 -4.64 19.51
CA VAL A 95 -5.01 -5.67 20.50
C VAL A 95 -4.38 -5.05 21.72
N ARG A 96 -4.76 -5.48 22.93
CA ARG A 96 -4.08 -5.07 24.17
C ARG A 96 -3.92 -6.28 25.08
N GLY A 97 -2.70 -6.51 25.56
CA GLY A 97 -2.43 -7.65 26.46
C GLY A 97 -2.79 -9.02 25.86
N GLY A 98 -2.78 -9.15 24.53
CA GLY A 98 -3.16 -10.37 23.81
C GLY A 98 -4.65 -10.52 23.52
N GLU A 99 -5.50 -9.58 23.95
CA GLU A 99 -6.94 -9.59 23.67
C GLU A 99 -7.29 -8.64 22.51
N VAL A 100 -8.11 -9.10 21.57
CA VAL A 100 -8.65 -8.26 20.50
C VAL A 100 -9.73 -7.35 21.08
N LEU A 101 -9.43 -6.06 21.18
CA LEU A 101 -10.37 -5.03 21.64
C LEU A 101 -11.34 -4.62 20.53
N LYS A 102 -10.85 -4.57 19.29
CA LYS A 102 -11.62 -4.16 18.14
C LYS A 102 -11.13 -4.88 16.90
N GLN A 103 -12.07 -5.27 16.05
CA GLN A 103 -11.81 -5.74 14.70
C GLN A 103 -12.69 -4.95 13.73
N LEU A 104 -12.08 -4.46 12.65
CA LEU A 104 -12.77 -3.83 11.55
C LEU A 104 -12.32 -4.46 10.22
N ALA A 105 -13.17 -4.43 9.21
CA ALA A 105 -12.85 -4.93 7.89
C ALA A 105 -13.39 -4.02 6.79
N ALA A 106 -12.76 -4.06 5.62
CA ALA A 106 -13.24 -3.47 4.38
C ALA A 106 -13.00 -4.46 3.22
N TYR A 107 -13.91 -4.46 2.26
CA TYR A 107 -13.84 -5.26 1.04
C TYR A 107 -14.14 -4.38 -0.17
N GLU A 108 -13.85 -4.88 -1.37
CA GLU A 108 -14.28 -4.28 -2.64
C GLU A 108 -15.81 -4.23 -2.73
N GLU A 109 -16.41 -3.12 -2.32
CA GLU A 109 -17.85 -2.84 -2.41
C GLU A 109 -18.06 -1.36 -2.79
N GLU A 110 -17.63 -0.99 -4.00
CA GLU A 110 -17.60 0.40 -4.51
C GLU A 110 -18.91 1.16 -4.24
N ALA A 111 -20.06 0.50 -4.41
CA ALA A 111 -21.38 1.10 -4.24
C ALA A 111 -21.67 1.58 -2.79
N ARG A 112 -20.86 1.18 -1.81
CA ARG A 112 -21.04 1.52 -0.39
C ARG A 112 -19.80 2.18 0.24
N GLY A 113 -18.84 2.62 -0.57
CA GLY A 113 -17.58 3.15 -0.07
C GLY A 113 -16.60 2.06 0.39
N GLY A 114 -16.65 0.90 -0.28
CA GLY A 114 -15.70 -0.19 -0.07
C GLY A 114 -14.25 0.20 -0.36
N LEU A 115 -13.35 -0.75 -0.11
CA LEU A 115 -11.91 -0.54 -0.25
C LEU A 115 -11.50 -0.44 -1.72
N SER A 116 -10.64 0.53 -2.01
CA SER A 116 -9.95 0.72 -3.28
C SER A 116 -8.46 0.76 -3.03
N VAL A 117 -7.69 0.18 -3.94
CA VAL A 117 -6.22 0.18 -3.92
C VAL A 117 -5.72 0.69 -5.26
N THR A 118 -4.76 1.60 -5.25
CA THR A 118 -4.05 2.09 -6.45
C THR A 118 -2.58 1.72 -6.33
N ILE A 119 -2.05 1.07 -7.38
CA ILE A 119 -0.62 0.78 -7.48
C ILE A 119 0.02 1.91 -8.29
N ASP A 120 0.93 2.64 -7.65
CA ASP A 120 1.64 3.77 -8.28
C ASP A 120 2.89 3.29 -9.03
N SER A 121 3.60 2.31 -8.47
CA SER A 121 4.78 1.72 -9.11
C SER A 121 5.02 0.29 -8.65
N HIS A 122 5.70 -0.48 -9.51
CA HIS A 122 6.14 -1.83 -9.23
C HIS A 122 7.53 -2.07 -9.85
N ALA A 123 8.31 -2.94 -9.24
CA ALA A 123 9.56 -3.44 -9.80
C ALA A 123 9.81 -4.89 -9.34
N LEU A 124 10.32 -5.71 -10.25
CA LEU A 124 10.72 -7.09 -9.97
C LEU A 124 12.24 -7.22 -10.02
N ASP A 125 12.82 -7.84 -9.00
CA ASP A 125 14.21 -8.26 -8.96
C ASP A 125 14.30 -9.72 -8.51
N GLY A 126 14.39 -10.63 -9.47
CA GLY A 126 14.33 -12.08 -9.21
C GLY A 126 12.99 -12.49 -8.62
N THR A 127 13.00 -12.92 -7.35
CA THR A 127 11.82 -13.32 -6.58
C THR A 127 11.24 -12.19 -5.73
N SER A 128 11.89 -11.02 -5.73
CA SER A 128 11.49 -9.88 -4.92
C SER A 128 10.63 -8.91 -5.74
N LEU A 129 9.53 -8.46 -5.14
CA LEU A 129 8.56 -7.52 -5.71
C LEU A 129 8.54 -6.25 -4.85
N SER A 130 8.97 -5.12 -5.41
CA SER A 130 8.82 -3.81 -4.78
C SER A 130 7.57 -3.10 -5.28
N LEU A 131 6.76 -2.56 -4.38
CA LEU A 131 5.48 -1.91 -4.67
C LEU A 131 5.33 -0.60 -3.92
N THR A 132 4.82 0.42 -4.61
CA THR A 132 4.28 1.63 -3.98
C THR A 132 2.83 1.81 -4.38
N GLY A 133 2.01 2.30 -3.47
CA GLY A 133 0.63 2.61 -3.78
C GLY A 133 -0.14 3.24 -2.65
N THR A 134 -1.43 3.44 -2.89
CA THR A 134 -2.36 4.06 -1.96
C THR A 134 -3.63 3.22 -1.82
N PHE A 135 -4.36 3.45 -0.75
CA PHE A 135 -5.67 2.86 -0.55
C PHE A 135 -6.62 3.86 0.13
N GLU A 136 -7.91 3.68 -0.13
CA GLU A 136 -8.99 4.43 0.50
C GLU A 136 -10.24 3.55 0.64
N GLY A 137 -11.04 3.80 1.66
CA GLY A 137 -12.30 3.09 1.83
C GLY A 137 -12.99 3.36 3.15
N THR A 138 -13.94 2.50 3.48
CA THR A 138 -14.69 2.54 4.73
C THR A 138 -14.58 1.19 5.43
N LEU A 139 -13.98 1.20 6.62
CA LEU A 139 -13.95 0.08 7.54
C LEU A 139 -15.29 -0.06 8.25
N GLY A 140 -15.74 -1.29 8.49
CA GLY A 140 -16.91 -1.55 9.31
C GLY A 140 -16.78 -2.82 10.12
N ILE A 141 -17.89 -3.24 10.74
CA ILE A 141 -17.89 -4.40 11.64
C ILE A 141 -17.99 -5.66 10.78
N PRO A 142 -17.03 -6.62 10.88
CA PRO A 142 -17.13 -7.87 10.15
C PRO A 142 -18.32 -8.68 10.65
N GLY A 143 -19.06 -9.29 9.73
CA GLY A 143 -20.19 -10.15 10.07
C GLY A 143 -19.74 -11.44 10.81
N PRO A 144 -20.64 -12.09 11.57
CA PRO A 144 -20.32 -13.26 12.41
C PRO A 144 -19.92 -14.54 11.65
N LYS A 145 -19.85 -14.50 10.32
CA LYS A 145 -19.33 -15.57 9.46
C LYS A 145 -18.48 -14.91 8.37
N SER A 146 -17.19 -14.78 8.61
CA SER A 146 -16.17 -14.17 7.75
C SER A 146 -15.87 -15.00 6.48
N GLN A 147 -16.91 -15.44 5.78
CA GLN A 147 -16.86 -16.08 4.46
C GLN A 147 -17.91 -15.43 3.56
N GLY A 148 -17.59 -14.27 2.99
CA GLY A 148 -18.38 -13.64 1.91
C GLY A 148 -19.72 -13.01 2.34
N ARG A 149 -19.84 -12.50 3.58
CA ARG A 149 -20.97 -11.62 3.97
C ARG A 149 -20.52 -10.17 4.11
N PRO A 150 -21.38 -9.21 3.77
CA PRO A 150 -21.02 -7.80 3.71
C PRO A 150 -20.62 -7.27 5.09
N VAL A 151 -19.66 -6.36 5.08
CA VAL A 151 -19.29 -5.56 6.25
C VAL A 151 -20.48 -4.69 6.66
N ASP A 152 -20.76 -4.61 7.96
CA ASP A 152 -21.70 -3.62 8.45
C ASP A 152 -21.04 -2.23 8.48
N LEU A 153 -21.41 -1.42 7.50
CA LEU A 153 -20.94 -0.04 7.33
C LEU A 153 -21.87 1.00 7.98
N SER A 154 -22.88 0.59 8.76
CA SER A 154 -23.79 1.53 9.44
C SER A 154 -23.08 2.45 10.44
N GLN A 155 -21.92 2.01 10.96
CA GLN A 155 -20.99 2.79 11.77
C GLN A 155 -19.61 2.84 11.08
N GLY A 156 -19.63 3.03 9.76
CA GLY A 156 -18.44 3.03 8.93
C GLY A 156 -17.39 4.03 9.41
N VAL A 157 -16.14 3.60 9.37
CA VAL A 157 -14.97 4.39 9.76
C VAL A 157 -14.13 4.63 8.50
N PRO A 158 -13.89 5.88 8.07
CA PRO A 158 -13.08 6.14 6.90
C PRO A 158 -11.64 5.68 7.15
N VAL A 159 -11.03 5.09 6.12
CA VAL A 159 -9.64 4.69 6.11
C VAL A 159 -8.96 5.16 4.83
N THR A 160 -7.76 5.68 4.95
CA THR A 160 -6.87 6.00 3.83
C THR A 160 -5.44 5.62 4.18
N GLY A 161 -4.55 5.55 3.18
CA GLY A 161 -3.14 5.36 3.45
C GLY A 161 -2.31 5.06 2.22
N SER A 162 -1.05 4.70 2.47
CA SER A 162 -0.06 4.37 1.45
C SER A 162 0.85 3.25 1.91
N PHE A 163 1.35 2.47 0.96
CA PHE A 163 2.36 1.44 1.18
C PHE A 163 3.59 1.70 0.32
N ASN A 164 4.76 1.40 0.87
CA ASN A 164 6.03 1.34 0.16
C ASN A 164 6.81 0.12 0.67
N VAL A 165 6.72 -0.99 -0.05
CA VAL A 165 7.05 -2.31 0.47
C VAL A 165 7.89 -3.12 -0.52
N THR A 166 8.73 -4.01 -0.01
CA THR A 166 9.37 -5.08 -0.76
C THR A 166 8.89 -6.42 -0.23
N LEU A 167 8.44 -7.28 -1.14
CA LEU A 167 7.81 -8.57 -0.86
C LEU A 167 8.64 -9.69 -1.47
N ASP A 168 8.79 -10.80 -0.77
CA ASP A 168 9.42 -11.98 -1.33
C ASP A 168 8.36 -13.00 -1.79
N ALA A 169 8.67 -13.74 -2.84
CA ALA A 169 7.76 -14.78 -3.33
C ALA A 169 7.60 -15.87 -2.26
N SER A 170 6.36 -16.29 -2.02
CA SER A 170 6.07 -17.44 -1.16
C SER A 170 6.78 -18.69 -1.70
N GLU A 171 7.46 -19.44 -0.82
CA GLU A 171 8.11 -20.72 -1.17
C GLU A 171 7.13 -21.83 -1.61
#